data_AF-A0A7R9E682-F1
#
_entry.id   AF-A0A7R9E682-F1
#
_cell.length_a   1.000
_cell.length_b   1.000
_cell.length_c   1.000
_cell.angle_alpha   90.00
_cell.angle_beta   90.00
_cell.angle_gamma   90.00
#
_symmetry.space_group_name_H-M   'P 1'
#
loop_
_entity.id
_entity.type
_entity.pdbx_description
1 polymer ?
#
loop_
_entity_poly.entity_id
_entity_poly.type
_entity_poly.pdbx_seq_one_letter_code
_entity_poly.pdbx_strand_id
1 'polypeptide(L)'
;MTEGTATIRTRKFMTNRLLCRKQMVVDVLHPGQPSVKKTEIREKLGKMYKIAPDLVFVFGFRTAFGGGKSTGFGLIYDTLDFAKKFEPKHRLQRHGLFEKQKATRKQRKERKNRMKKVRGTKKTKVGAAAGKKSTLDSTTSGIASLSK
;
A
#
# COMPACT_ATOMS: atom_id res chain seq x y z
N MET A 1 -11.08 32.10 4.55
CA MET A 1 -10.76 30.66 4.47
C MET A 1 -9.39 30.53 3.83
N THR A 2 -8.32 30.61 4.60
CA THR A 2 -6.95 30.41 4.09
C THR A 2 -6.84 28.96 3.63
N GLU A 3 -6.67 28.73 2.33
CA GLU A 3 -6.21 27.45 1.80
C GLU A 3 -4.96 27.07 2.60
N GLY A 4 -5.07 26.06 3.46
CA GLY A 4 -4.01 25.71 4.40
C GLY A 4 -2.79 25.21 3.63
N THR A 5 -1.88 26.12 3.29
CA THR A 5 -0.67 25.84 2.55
C THR A 5 0.31 25.11 3.46
N ALA A 6 0.15 23.79 3.57
CA ALA A 6 1.14 22.97 4.25
C ALA A 6 2.50 23.12 3.56
N THR A 7 3.49 23.60 4.31
CA THR A 7 4.86 23.83 3.82
C THR A 7 5.69 22.60 4.07
N ILE A 8 6.35 22.09 3.03
CA ILE A 8 7.19 20.90 3.10
C ILE A 8 8.66 21.31 3.13
N ARG A 9 9.39 20.77 4.10
CA ARG A 9 10.84 20.92 4.21
C ARG A 9 11.49 19.54 4.19
N THR A 10 12.56 19.39 3.42
CA THR A 10 13.31 18.14 3.33
C THR A 10 14.62 18.27 4.07
N ARG A 11 14.94 17.30 4.93
CA ARG A 11 16.20 17.22 5.69
C ARG A 11 16.88 15.88 5.42
N LYS A 12 18.19 15.82 5.68
CA LYS A 12 19.01 14.60 5.53
C LYS A 12 18.80 13.95 4.15
N PHE A 13 18.85 14.78 3.10
CA PHE A 13 18.72 14.32 1.73
C PHE A 13 19.93 13.46 1.35
N MET A 14 19.67 12.28 0.79
CA MET A 14 20.70 11.33 0.39
C MET A 14 20.30 10.67 -0.92
N THR A 15 21.22 10.67 -1.88
CA THR A 15 21.09 9.91 -3.13
C THR A 15 21.62 8.49 -2.91
N ASN A 16 20.74 7.49 -2.97
CA ASN A 16 21.12 6.09 -2.85
C ASN A 16 21.07 5.42 -4.23
N ARG A 17 22.24 5.25 -4.85
CA ARG A 17 22.37 4.66 -6.19
C ARG A 17 22.16 3.15 -6.21
N LEU A 18 22.43 2.45 -5.10
CA LEU A 18 22.23 0.99 -4.99
C LEU A 18 20.76 0.59 -5.15
N LEU A 19 19.85 1.46 -4.71
CA LEU A 19 18.41 1.26 -4.77
C LEU A 19 17.71 2.20 -5.77
N CYS A 20 18.47 2.90 -6.61
CA CYS A 20 17.99 3.85 -7.62
C CYS A 20 16.94 4.84 -7.07
N ARG A 21 17.24 5.42 -5.90
CA ARG A 21 16.30 6.33 -5.22
C ARG A 21 16.99 7.46 -4.47
N LYS A 22 16.28 8.56 -4.32
CA LYS A 22 16.59 9.64 -3.37
C LYS A 22 15.78 9.39 -2.10
N GLN A 23 16.43 9.45 -0.95
CA GLN A 23 15.79 9.26 0.36
C GLN A 23 16.02 10.48 1.23
N MET A 24 14.99 10.88 1.97
CA MET A 24 15.04 12.08 2.80
C MET A 24 14.02 12.01 3.95
N VAL A 25 14.30 12.78 5.00
CA VAL A 25 13.31 13.08 6.04
C VAL A 25 12.45 14.24 5.54
N VAL A 26 11.13 14.08 5.65
CA VAL A 26 10.15 15.07 5.21
C VAL A 26 9.49 15.66 6.46
N ASP A 27 9.74 16.94 6.70
CA ASP A 27 9.03 17.72 7.71
C ASP A 27 7.90 18.48 7.02
N VAL A 28 6.69 18.38 7.58
CA VAL A 28 5.49 19.04 7.06
C VAL A 28 4.98 20.00 8.13
N LEU A 29 4.99 21.30 7.81
CA LEU A 29 4.45 22.37 8.64
C LEU A 29 3.03 22.69 8.17
N HIS A 30 2.06 22.61 9.06
CA HIS A 30 0.64 22.78 8.77
C HIS A 30 -0.04 23.49 9.95
N PRO A 31 0.26 24.79 10.16
CA PRO A 31 -0.34 25.57 11.23
C PRO A 31 -1.86 25.64 11.06
N GLY A 32 -2.60 25.48 12.15
CA GLY A 32 -4.07 25.54 12.14
C GLY A 32 -4.78 24.39 11.43
N GLN A 33 -4.05 23.40 10.92
CA GLN A 33 -4.63 22.17 10.37
C GLN A 33 -4.24 20.94 11.21
N PRO A 34 -5.06 19.88 11.25
CA PRO A 34 -4.76 18.70 12.07
C PRO A 34 -3.63 17.86 11.47
N SER A 35 -3.83 17.29 10.27
CA SER A 35 -2.84 16.47 9.59
C SER A 35 -3.03 16.54 8.08
N VAL A 36 -1.92 16.52 7.35
CA VAL A 36 -1.91 16.63 5.89
C VAL A 36 -2.02 15.23 5.27
N LYS A 37 -2.84 15.10 4.23
CA LYS A 37 -2.99 13.83 3.51
C LYS A 37 -1.68 13.47 2.79
N LYS A 38 -1.37 12.18 2.75
CA LYS A 38 -0.16 11.67 2.07
C LYS A 38 -0.19 11.87 0.56
N THR A 39 -1.37 12.00 -0.04
CA THR A 39 -1.55 12.32 -1.46
C THR A 39 -1.05 13.74 -1.76
N GLU A 40 -1.48 14.72 -0.97
CA GLU A 40 -1.05 16.12 -1.09
C GLU A 40 0.46 16.29 -0.86
N ILE A 41 1.02 15.57 0.12
CA ILE A 41 2.47 15.56 0.37
C ILE A 41 3.23 15.02 -0.85
N ARG A 42 2.69 13.98 -1.49
CA ARG A 42 3.29 13.35 -2.67
C ARG A 42 3.29 14.28 -3.87
N GLU A 43 2.16 14.96 -4.11
CA GLU A 43 2.03 15.94 -5.18
C GLU A 43 2.99 17.12 -4.99
N LYS A 44 3.09 17.65 -3.77
CA LYS A 44 4.02 18.74 -3.46
C LYS A 44 5.47 18.31 -3.61
N LEU A 45 5.86 17.13 -3.14
CA LEU A 45 7.21 16.58 -3.36
C LEU A 45 7.49 16.33 -4.85
N GLY A 46 6.50 15.85 -5.60
CA GLY A 46 6.59 15.67 -7.04
C GLY A 46 6.85 17.00 -7.75
N LYS A 47 6.08 18.06 -7.41
CA LYS A 47 6.30 19.41 -7.94
C LYS A 47 7.67 19.97 -7.57
N MET A 48 8.10 19.83 -6.31
CA MET A 48 9.40 20.33 -5.83
C MET A 48 10.59 19.71 -6.57
N TYR A 49 10.55 18.39 -6.78
CA TYR A 49 11.64 17.66 -7.40
C TYR A 49 11.44 17.41 -8.90
N LYS A 50 10.38 17.95 -9.51
CA LYS A 50 10.01 17.80 -10.93
C LYS A 50 9.83 16.35 -11.35
N ILE A 51 9.17 15.56 -10.51
CA ILE A 51 8.96 14.11 -10.71
C ILE A 51 7.47 13.80 -10.59
N ALA A 52 6.99 12.82 -11.36
CA ALA A 52 5.61 12.36 -11.26
C ALA A 52 5.30 11.87 -9.84
N PRO A 53 4.10 12.17 -9.29
CA PRO A 53 3.75 11.79 -7.93
C PRO A 53 3.81 10.26 -7.73
N ASP A 54 3.57 9.45 -8.75
CA ASP A 54 3.56 7.98 -8.63
C ASP A 54 4.93 7.36 -8.28
N LEU A 55 6.01 8.08 -8.54
CA LEU A 55 7.39 7.67 -8.20
C LEU A 55 7.77 8.02 -6.76
N VAL A 56 6.91 8.76 -6.05
CA VAL A 56 7.16 9.28 -4.70
C VAL A 56 6.40 8.45 -3.66
N PHE A 57 7.14 7.80 -2.77
CA PHE A 57 6.62 6.99 -1.67
C PHE A 57 6.88 7.67 -0.34
N VAL A 58 5.82 7.88 0.44
CA VAL A 58 5.88 8.65 1.68
C VAL A 58 5.29 7.82 2.83
N PHE A 59 6.04 7.66 3.92
CA PHE A 59 5.66 6.80 5.04
C PHE A 59 6.17 7.33 6.38
N GLY A 60 5.70 6.69 7.46
CA GLY A 60 6.22 6.97 8.81
C GLY A 60 5.90 8.35 9.36
N PHE A 61 4.89 9.04 8.83
CA PHE A 61 4.48 10.34 9.36
C PHE A 61 3.94 10.22 10.78
N ARG A 62 4.55 10.98 11.69
CA ARG A 62 4.08 11.19 13.06
C ARG A 62 3.91 12.69 13.29
N THR A 63 2.74 13.07 13.77
CA THR A 63 2.45 14.44 14.23
C THR A 63 3.19 14.71 15.53
N ALA A 64 3.75 15.91 15.65
CA ALA A 64 4.35 16.39 16.89
C ALA A 64 3.25 16.63 17.94
N PHE A 65 3.63 16.54 19.22
CA PHE A 65 2.74 16.92 20.31
C PHE A 65 2.37 18.40 20.18
N GLY A 66 1.08 18.73 20.38
CA GLY A 66 0.55 20.07 20.12
C GLY A 66 0.21 20.37 18.65
N GLY A 67 0.48 19.45 17.71
CA GLY A 67 0.11 19.60 16.29
C GLY A 67 1.01 20.56 15.51
N GLY A 68 0.54 21.00 14.33
CA GLY A 68 1.22 22.00 13.48
C GLY A 68 2.49 21.52 12.75
N LYS A 69 3.09 20.41 13.18
CA LYS A 69 4.27 19.79 12.55
C LYS A 69 4.13 18.28 12.50
N SER A 70 4.56 17.70 11.38
CA SER A 70 4.64 16.25 11.19
C SER A 70 5.99 15.89 10.61
N THR A 71 6.58 14.80 11.07
CA THR A 71 7.85 14.30 10.55
C THR A 71 7.63 12.91 9.96
N GLY A 72 8.20 12.65 8.79
CA GLY A 72 8.09 11.37 8.11
C GLY A 72 9.28 11.12 7.18
N PHE A 73 9.18 10.06 6.39
CA PHE A 73 10.19 9.69 5.41
C PHE A 73 9.62 9.73 4.00
N GLY A 74 10.41 10.28 3.07
CA GLY A 74 10.13 10.32 1.65
C GLY A 74 11.17 9.54 0.85
N LEU A 75 10.71 8.74 -0.10
CA LEU A 75 11.50 8.02 -1.07
C LEU A 75 11.04 8.46 -2.46
N ILE A 76 11.99 8.80 -3.31
CA ILE A 76 11.73 9.19 -4.70
C ILE A 76 12.54 8.25 -5.57
N TYR A 77 11.88 7.37 -6.31
CA TYR A 77 12.53 6.47 -7.25
C TYR A 77 12.73 7.14 -8.61
N ASP A 78 13.75 6.69 -9.35
CA ASP A 78 13.98 7.16 -10.71
C ASP A 78 12.96 6.57 -11.70
N THR A 79 12.56 5.29 -11.51
CA THR A 79 11.54 4.61 -12.33
C THR A 79 10.56 3.78 -11.49
N LEU A 80 9.38 3.49 -12.05
CA LEU A 80 8.35 2.70 -11.38
C LEU A 80 8.74 1.23 -11.22
N ASP A 81 9.60 0.70 -12.09
CA ASP A 81 10.05 -0.69 -12.04
C ASP A 81 10.96 -0.94 -10.83
N PHE A 82 11.86 0.00 -10.54
CA PHE A 82 12.67 -0.05 -9.32
C PHE A 82 11.79 0.08 -8.08
N ALA A 83 10.77 0.94 -8.10
CA ALA A 83 9.82 1.06 -7.00
C ALA A 83 9.12 -0.28 -6.72
N LYS A 84 8.62 -0.98 -7.74
CA LYS A 84 7.96 -2.29 -7.60
C LYS A 84 8.91 -3.39 -7.08
N LYS A 85 10.19 -3.32 -7.46
CA LYS A 85 11.21 -4.30 -7.04
C LYS A 85 11.64 -4.12 -5.58
N PHE A 86 11.84 -2.88 -5.14
CA PHE A 86 12.44 -2.58 -3.84
C PHE A 86 11.44 -2.21 -2.74
N GLU A 87 10.24 -1.69 -3.07
CA GLU A 87 9.25 -1.38 -2.05
C GLU A 87 8.63 -2.64 -1.44
N PRO A 88 8.41 -2.65 -0.12
CA PRO A 88 7.57 -3.65 0.51
C PRO A 88 6.17 -3.73 -0.10
N LYS A 89 5.69 -4.94 -0.39
CA LYS A 89 4.37 -5.22 -1.01
C LYS A 89 3.19 -4.52 -0.36
N HIS A 90 3.22 -4.32 0.97
CA HIS A 90 2.14 -3.65 1.69
C HIS A 90 2.03 -2.15 1.37
N ARG A 91 3.12 -1.50 0.94
CA ARG A 91 3.09 -0.11 0.47
C ARG A 91 2.57 -0.07 -0.95
N LEU A 92 3.07 -0.92 -1.84
CA LEU A 92 2.56 -1.05 -3.20
C LEU A 92 1.04 -1.24 -3.22
N GLN A 93 0.50 -2.07 -2.32
CA GLN A 93 -0.94 -2.25 -2.17
C GLN A 93 -1.69 -0.96 -1.79
N ARG A 94 -1.13 -0.12 -0.90
CA ARG A 94 -1.74 1.17 -0.53
C ARG A 94 -1.74 2.19 -1.68
N HIS A 95 -0.82 2.01 -2.63
CA HIS A 95 -0.74 2.82 -3.84
C HIS A 95 -1.49 2.19 -5.03
N GLY A 96 -2.19 1.06 -4.83
CA GLY A 96 -2.94 0.38 -5.90
C GLY A 96 -2.06 -0.36 -6.93
N LEU A 97 -0.75 -0.47 -6.70
CA LEU A 97 0.20 -1.09 -7.63
C LEU A 97 0.33 -2.61 -7.46
N PHE A 98 -0.30 -3.18 -6.42
CA PHE A 98 -0.23 -4.61 -6.12
C PHE A 98 -1.49 -5.10 -5.39
N GLU A 99 -2.09 -6.18 -5.87
CA GLU A 99 -3.20 -6.85 -5.18
C GLU A 99 -2.73 -8.01 -4.31
N LYS A 100 -3.23 -8.06 -3.07
CA LYS A 100 -2.88 -9.12 -2.12
C LYS A 100 -3.83 -10.32 -2.25
N GLN A 101 -3.24 -11.51 -2.37
CA GLN A 101 -3.95 -12.78 -2.31
C GLN A 101 -4.64 -13.01 -0.94
N LYS A 102 -5.95 -13.29 -0.99
CA LYS A 102 -6.89 -13.26 0.16
C LYS A 102 -6.85 -14.49 1.09
N ALA A 103 -6.10 -15.55 0.76
CA ALA A 103 -6.10 -16.76 1.59
C ALA A 103 -5.60 -16.48 3.02
N THR A 104 -6.41 -16.81 4.04
CA THR A 104 -6.13 -16.51 5.44
C THR A 104 -4.99 -17.35 6.01
N ARG A 105 -4.33 -16.86 7.08
CA ARG A 105 -3.23 -17.59 7.74
C ARG A 105 -3.69 -18.96 8.26
N LYS A 106 -4.92 -19.04 8.79
CA LYS A 106 -5.54 -20.28 9.29
C LYS A 106 -5.71 -21.31 8.17
N GLN A 107 -6.34 -20.91 7.06
CA GLN A 107 -6.54 -21.78 5.89
C GLN A 107 -5.21 -22.30 5.31
N ARG A 108 -4.17 -21.47 5.27
CA ARG A 108 -2.82 -21.89 4.83
C ARG A 108 -2.20 -22.92 5.77
N LYS A 109 -2.34 -22.75 7.09
CA LYS A 109 -1.83 -23.70 8.09
C LYS A 109 -2.60 -25.01 8.06
N GLU A 110 -3.92 -24.97 7.95
CA GLU A 110 -4.75 -26.17 7.83
C GLU A 110 -4.45 -26.95 6.55
N ARG A 111 -4.29 -26.25 5.41
CA ARG A 111 -3.84 -26.87 4.14
C ARG A 111 -2.47 -27.53 4.31
N LYS A 112 -1.51 -26.82 4.93
CA LYS A 112 -0.16 -27.36 5.22
C LYS A 112 -0.24 -28.62 6.08
N ASN A 113 -1.02 -28.60 7.15
CA ASN A 113 -1.16 -29.74 8.06
C ASN A 113 -1.84 -30.94 7.37
N ARG A 114 -2.83 -30.70 6.50
CA ARG A 114 -3.47 -31.75 5.70
C ARG A 114 -2.51 -32.37 4.69
N MET A 115 -1.72 -31.54 4.00
CA MET A 115 -0.70 -32.00 3.04
C MET A 115 0.45 -32.77 3.70
N LYS A 116 0.77 -32.48 4.98
CA LYS A 116 1.77 -33.24 5.73
C LYS A 116 1.35 -34.68 6.01
N LYS A 117 0.04 -34.98 6.07
CA LYS A 117 -0.48 -36.34 6.36
C LYS A 117 -0.34 -37.32 5.18
N VAL A 118 -0.03 -36.84 3.98
CA VAL A 118 0.05 -37.66 2.76
C VAL A 118 1.41 -37.53 2.08
N ARG A 119 1.87 -38.59 1.40
CA ARG A 119 3.20 -38.69 0.78
C ARG A 119 3.11 -38.80 -0.74
N GLY A 120 4.15 -38.36 -1.45
CA GLY A 120 4.24 -38.44 -2.91
C GLY A 120 3.12 -37.71 -3.65
N THR A 121 2.70 -38.28 -4.77
CA THR A 121 1.63 -37.76 -5.65
C THR A 121 0.27 -37.64 -4.95
N LYS A 122 0.04 -38.29 -3.80
CA LYS A 122 -1.19 -38.12 -3.02
C LYS A 122 -1.36 -36.69 -2.45
N LYS A 123 -0.30 -35.88 -2.39
CA LYS A 123 -0.35 -34.46 -1.96
C LYS A 123 -1.16 -33.56 -2.90
N THR A 124 -1.11 -33.80 -4.21
CA THR A 124 -1.81 -32.95 -5.20
C THR A 124 -3.33 -33.11 -5.10
N LYS A 125 -3.82 -34.34 -4.88
CA LYS A 125 -5.25 -34.64 -4.66
C LYS A 125 -5.83 -33.90 -3.45
N VAL A 126 -5.08 -33.84 -2.34
CA VAL A 126 -5.50 -33.17 -1.10
C VAL A 126 -5.44 -31.64 -1.21
N GLY A 127 -4.52 -31.11 -2.02
CA GLY A 127 -4.41 -29.67 -2.31
C GLY A 127 -5.54 -29.14 -3.20
N ALA A 128 -5.97 -29.93 -4.19
CA ALA A 128 -7.01 -29.56 -5.15
C ALA A 128 -8.44 -29.57 -4.56
N ALA A 129 -8.72 -30.43 -3.58
CA ALA A 129 -10.04 -30.51 -2.93
C ALA A 129 -10.51 -29.21 -2.25
N ALA A 130 -9.60 -28.26 -1.99
CA ALA A 130 -9.94 -26.96 -1.42
C ALA A 130 -10.18 -25.84 -2.46
N GLY A 131 -9.90 -26.07 -3.75
CA GLY A 131 -10.09 -25.10 -4.84
C GLY A 131 -11.50 -25.11 -5.46
N LYS A 132 -12.27 -26.19 -5.25
CA LYS A 132 -13.58 -26.40 -5.87
C LYS A 132 -14.76 -25.68 -5.19
N LYS A 133 -14.54 -24.81 -4.19
CA LYS A 133 -15.61 -24.23 -3.37
C LYS A 133 -15.81 -22.71 -3.48
N SER A 134 -15.14 -22.02 -4.41
CA SER A 134 -15.24 -20.54 -4.52
C SER A 134 -15.86 -20.02 -5.82
N THR A 135 -16.62 -20.84 -6.54
CA THR A 135 -17.46 -20.40 -7.67
C THR A 135 -18.86 -20.94 -7.44
N LEU A 136 -19.68 -20.19 -6.73
CA LEU A 136 -21.14 -20.29 -6.81
C LEU A 136 -21.63 -18.88 -7.16
N ASP A 137 -22.31 -18.85 -8.29
CA ASP A 137 -22.69 -17.70 -9.09
C ASP A 137 -23.56 -16.66 -8.37
N SER A 138 -23.34 -15.42 -8.78
CA SER A 138 -24.20 -14.25 -8.56
C SER A 138 -25.42 -14.28 -9.50
N THR A 139 -26.29 -15.29 -9.37
CA THR A 139 -27.54 -15.38 -10.13
C THR A 139 -28.71 -15.75 -9.22
N THR A 140 -29.18 -14.79 -8.42
CA THR A 140 -30.54 -14.76 -7.85
C THR A 140 -30.88 -13.34 -7.41
N SER A 141 -31.00 -12.43 -8.38
CA SER A 141 -31.76 -11.18 -8.21
C SER A 141 -32.71 -11.05 -9.39
N GLY A 142 -33.80 -11.80 -9.33
CA GLY A 142 -34.84 -11.77 -10.33
C GLY A 142 -35.90 -12.81 -10.00
N ILE A 143 -36.99 -12.36 -9.38
CA ILE A 143 -38.41 -12.68 -9.67
C ILE A 143 -39.27 -12.33 -8.45
N ALA A 144 -40.14 -11.34 -8.69
CA ALA A 144 -41.51 -11.17 -8.22
C ALA A 144 -41.85 -11.27 -6.72
N SER A 145 -42.26 -10.12 -6.17
CA SER A 145 -43.47 -10.05 -5.36
C SER A 145 -44.49 -9.14 -6.05
N LEU A 146 -45.53 -9.77 -6.58
CA LEU A 146 -46.76 -9.19 -7.13
C LEU A 146 -47.59 -8.54 -6.01
N SER A 147 -48.19 -7.38 -6.35
CA SER A 147 -49.51 -6.86 -5.96
C SER A 147 -50.19 -7.32 -4.66
N LYS A 148 -50.39 -6.36 -3.75
CA LYS A 148 -51.72 -5.86 -3.34
C LYS A 148 -51.62 -4.38 -3.04
#